data_AF-A0A2E3KB56-F1
#
_entry.id   AF-A0A2E3KB56-F1
#
_cell.length_a   1.000
_cell.length_b   1.000
_cell.length_c   1.000
_cell.angle_alpha   90.00
_cell.angle_beta   90.00
_cell.angle_gamma   90.00
#
_symmetry.space_group_name_H-M   'P 1'
#
loop_
_entity.id
_entity.type
_entity.pdbx_description
1 polymer ?
#
loop_
_entity_poly.entity_id
_entity_poly.type
_entity_poly.pdbx_seq_one_letter_code
_entity_poly.pdbx_strand_id
1 'polypeptide(L)'
;MLDLGWQELFLISLVAIIVVGPKDLPVLIRSITKWFRTVKSIVWTFQDSLEEIARETELQKFRDNPEYFIEKSDGQVSPNKTDDPANRNILPDN
;
A
#
# COMPACT_ATOMS: atom_id res chain seq x y z
N MET A 1 -8.55 14.64 16.59
CA MET A 1 -8.02 14.05 15.34
C MET A 1 -6.70 13.41 15.72
N LEU A 2 -6.55 12.10 15.50
CA LEU A 2 -5.30 11.41 15.77
C LEU A 2 -4.32 11.87 14.68
N ASP A 3 -3.53 12.89 14.98
CA ASP A 3 -2.36 13.21 14.17
C ASP A 3 -1.44 12.00 14.28
N LEU A 4 -1.44 11.14 13.24
CA LEU A 4 -0.60 9.96 13.15
C LEU A 4 0.84 10.41 12.91
N GLY A 5 1.47 10.92 13.96
CA GLY A 5 2.86 11.32 14.00
C GLY A 5 3.75 10.26 14.64
N TRP A 6 5.06 10.51 14.55
CA TRP A 6 6.07 9.73 15.26
C TRP A 6 5.84 9.71 16.77
N GLN A 7 5.27 10.78 17.32
CA GLN A 7 5.04 10.94 18.76
C GLN A 7 3.90 10.04 19.27
N GLU A 8 2.79 9.97 18.56
CA GLU A 8 1.65 9.08 18.84
C GLU A 8 2.06 7.61 18.74
N LEU A 9 2.83 7.23 17.72
CA LEU A 9 3.36 5.87 17.61
C LEU A 9 4.25 5.52 18.80
N PHE A 10 5.06 6.47 19.28
CA PHE A 10 5.89 6.27 20.47
C PHE A 10 5.05 6.07 21.72
N LEU A 11 4.00 6.87 21.90
CA LEU A 11 3.07 6.76 23.03
C LEU A 11 2.34 5.40 23.01
N ILE A 12 1.80 4.99 21.86
CA ILE A 12 1.12 3.70 21.71
C ILE A 12 2.09 2.55 21.94
N SER A 13 3.32 2.63 21.41
CA SER A 13 4.38 1.64 21.64
C SER A 13 4.71 1.50 23.13
N LEU A 14 4.86 2.62 23.84
CA LEU A 14 5.12 2.63 25.27
C LEU A 14 3.98 2.00 26.06
N VAL A 15 2.73 2.36 25.76
CA VAL A 15 1.55 1.77 26.40
C VAL A 15 1.46 0.27 26.12
N ALA A 16 1.67 -0.15 24.87
CA ALA A 16 1.69 -1.55 24.50
C ALA A 16 2.77 -2.34 25.25
N ILE A 17 3.97 -1.78 25.40
CA ILE A 17 5.07 -2.36 26.18
C ILE A 17 4.68 -2.51 27.66
N ILE A 18 4.00 -1.53 28.25
CA ILE A 18 3.59 -1.59 29.67
C ILE A 18 2.52 -2.67 29.88
N VAL A 19 1.51 -2.71 29.01
CA VAL A 19 0.37 -3.63 29.14
C VAL A 19 0.77 -5.07 28.87
N VAL A 20 1.52 -5.31 27.80
CA VAL A 20 1.95 -6.65 27.38
C VAL A 20 3.20 -7.08 28.12
N GLY A 21 4.10 -6.15 28.42
CA GLY A 21 5.44 -6.40 28.94
C GLY A 21 6.51 -6.21 27.85
N PRO A 22 7.67 -5.58 28.17
CA PRO A 22 8.74 -5.31 27.21
C PRO A 22 9.39 -6.57 26.64
N LYS A 23 9.31 -7.69 27.36
CA LYS A 23 9.86 -8.98 26.93
C LYS A 23 8.85 -9.78 26.10
N ASP A 24 7.55 -9.57 26.34
CA ASP A 24 6.50 -10.35 25.72
C ASP A 24 6.07 -9.77 24.37
N LEU A 25 6.09 -8.45 24.21
CA LEU A 25 5.82 -7.78 22.93
C LEU A 25 6.68 -8.31 21.76
N PRO A 26 8.03 -8.42 21.87
CA PRO A 26 8.84 -8.99 20.79
C PRO A 26 8.62 -10.51 20.59
N VAL A 27 8.24 -11.24 21.64
CA VAL A 27 7.91 -12.67 21.55
C VAL A 27 6.60 -12.88 20.80
N LEU A 28 5.59 -12.03 21.04
CA LEU A 28 4.32 -12.03 20.31
C LEU A 28 4.54 -11.68 18.83
N ILE A 29 5.32 -10.64 18.53
CA ILE A 29 5.65 -10.27 17.15
C ILE A 29 6.34 -11.43 16.43
N ARG A 30 7.30 -12.11 17.08
CA ARG A 30 7.97 -13.30 16.51
C ARG A 30 7.00 -14.45 16.23
N SER A 31 6.02 -14.64 17.10
CA SER A 31 5.01 -15.69 16.95
C SER A 31 4.09 -15.39 15.76
N ILE A 32 3.60 -14.16 15.66
CA ILE A 32 2.77 -13.68 14.55
C ILE A 32 3.55 -13.73 13.24
N THR A 33 4.78 -13.21 13.20
CA THR A 33 5.61 -13.23 11.99
C THR A 33 5.97 -14.63 11.54
N LYS A 34 6.14 -15.60 12.45
CA LYS A 34 6.32 -17.01 12.09
C LYS A 34 5.10 -17.56 11.35
N TRP A 35 3.89 -17.22 11.78
CA TRP A 35 2.65 -17.61 11.12
C TRP A 35 2.51 -16.93 9.75
N PHE A 36 2.79 -15.62 9.68
CA PHE A 36 2.83 -14.89 8.42
C PHE A 36 3.88 -15.43 7.45
N ARG A 37 5.03 -15.92 7.93
CA ARG A 37 6.06 -16.53 7.09
C ARG A 37 5.57 -17.82 6.43
N THR A 38 4.81 -18.63 7.16
CA THR A 38 4.15 -19.82 6.61
C THR A 38 3.13 -19.40 5.54
N VAL A 39 2.23 -18.44 5.83
CA VAL A 39 1.27 -17.94 4.83
C VAL A 39 1.98 -17.41 3.59
N LYS A 40 3.06 -16.64 3.76
CA LYS A 40 3.88 -16.13 2.66
C LYS A 40 4.46 -17.26 1.81
N SER A 41 4.95 -18.35 2.41
CA SER A 41 5.43 -19.52 1.62
C SER A 41 4.34 -20.14 0.74
N ILE A 42 3.10 -20.19 1.23
CA ILE A 42 1.98 -20.74 0.45
C ILE A 42 1.64 -19.80 -0.71
N VAL A 43 1.66 -18.47 -0.52
CA VAL A 43 1.48 -17.46 -1.59
C VAL A 43 2.52 -17.59 -2.71
N TRP A 44 3.76 -17.94 -2.39
CA TRP A 44 4.77 -18.20 -3.42
C TRP A 44 4.42 -19.46 -4.23
N THR A 45 4.04 -20.56 -3.57
CA THR A 45 3.61 -21.78 -4.26
C THR A 45 2.32 -21.59 -5.07
N PHE A 46 1.41 -20.72 -4.61
CA PHE A 46 0.21 -20.38 -5.37
C PHE A 46 0.54 -19.64 -6.67
N GLN A 47 1.52 -18.75 -6.71
CA GLN A 47 1.88 -18.07 -7.97
C GLN A 47 2.33 -19.08 -9.05
N ASP A 48 3.16 -20.04 -8.67
CA ASP A 48 3.63 -21.10 -9.56
C ASP A 48 2.47 -22.02 -10.00
N SER A 49 1.58 -22.39 -9.06
CA SER A 49 0.42 -23.24 -9.33
C SER A 49 -0.66 -22.52 -10.16
N LEU A 50 -0.83 -21.22 -9.95
CA LEU A 50 -1.74 -20.38 -10.73
C LEU A 50 -1.23 -20.16 -12.14
N GLU A 51 0.07 -20.22 -12.39
CA GLU A 51 0.62 -20.17 -13.75
C GLU A 51 0.24 -21.42 -14.55
N GLU A 52 0.25 -22.59 -13.90
CA GLU A 52 -0.21 -23.85 -14.49
C GLU A 52 -1.73 -23.82 -14.74
N ILE A 53 -2.50 -23.40 -13.74
CA ILE A 53 -3.96 -23.28 -13.87
C ILE A 53 -4.35 -22.20 -14.88
N ALA A 54 -3.62 -21.08 -14.98
CA ALA A 54 -3.88 -20.01 -15.95
C ALA A 54 -3.50 -20.38 -17.39
N ARG A 55 -2.68 -21.42 -17.58
CA ARG A 55 -2.47 -22.04 -18.89
C ARG A 55 -3.66 -22.90 -19.30
N GLU A 56 -4.32 -23.58 -18.35
CA GLU A 56 -5.47 -24.45 -18.62
C GLU A 56 -6.84 -23.74 -18.54
N THR A 57 -6.96 -22.67 -17.76
CA THR A 57 -8.15 -21.80 -17.65
C THR A 57 -7.78 -20.38 -18.02
N GLU A 58 -8.65 -19.65 -18.73
CA GLU A 58 -8.43 -18.29 -19.29
C GLU A 58 -8.20 -17.15 -18.26
N LEU A 59 -7.53 -17.42 -17.13
CA LEU A 59 -7.27 -16.50 -16.01
C LEU A 59 -6.29 -15.36 -16.35
N GLN A 60 -5.74 -15.35 -17.56
CA GLN A 60 -4.84 -14.30 -18.07
C GLN A 60 -5.47 -12.90 -17.93
N LYS A 61 -6.80 -12.78 -18.08
CA LYS A 61 -7.54 -11.51 -17.96
C LYS A 61 -7.50 -10.87 -16.56
N PHE A 62 -7.12 -11.61 -15.51
CA PHE A 62 -6.99 -11.09 -14.15
C PHE A 62 -5.57 -10.63 -13.79
N ARG A 63 -4.54 -11.04 -14.55
CA ARG A 63 -3.13 -10.65 -14.34
C ARG A 63 -2.86 -9.21 -14.79
N ASP A 64 -3.61 -8.73 -15.80
CA ASP A 64 -3.26 -7.53 -16.57
C ASP A 64 -3.77 -6.20 -16.00
N ASN A 65 -4.44 -6.16 -14.85
CA ASN A 65 -4.91 -4.89 -14.25
C ASN A 65 -4.35 -4.58 -12.85
N PRO A 66 -3.01 -4.51 -12.67
CA PRO A 66 -2.40 -3.98 -11.45
C PRO A 66 -2.39 -2.43 -11.38
N GLU A 67 -2.71 -1.71 -12.46
CA GLU A 67 -2.57 -0.24 -12.53
C GLU A 67 -3.60 0.56 -11.70
N TYR A 68 -4.74 0.00 -11.29
CA TYR A 68 -5.74 0.77 -10.54
C TYR A 68 -5.45 0.93 -9.03
N PHE A 69 -4.43 0.26 -8.50
CA PHE A 69 -4.18 0.20 -7.05
C PHE A 69 -3.17 1.24 -6.53
N ILE A 70 -2.43 1.91 -7.40
CA ILE A 70 -1.36 2.85 -7.00
C ILE A 70 -1.76 4.33 -7.17
N GLU A 71 -2.77 4.65 -7.99
CA GLU A 71 -3.09 6.05 -8.34
C GLU A 71 -3.86 6.81 -7.24
N LYS A 72 -4.53 6.14 -6.29
CA LYS A 72 -5.51 6.82 -5.40
C LYS A 72 -5.04 7.10 -3.97
N SER A 73 -3.75 6.97 -3.67
CA SER A 73 -3.23 7.12 -2.30
C SER A 73 -2.23 8.26 -2.09
N ASP A 74 -2.10 9.21 -3.03
CA ASP A 74 -1.30 10.43 -2.88
C ASP A 74 -2.14 11.73 -2.92
N GLY A 75 -3.27 11.75 -2.22
CA GLY A 75 -3.93 13.00 -1.90
C GLY A 75 -3.09 13.85 -0.93
N GLN A 76 -2.12 14.62 -1.43
CA GLN A 76 -1.52 15.76 -0.73
C GLN A 76 -1.06 16.85 -1.73
N VAL A 77 -1.77 17.98 -1.67
CA VAL A 77 -1.30 19.36 -1.95
C VAL A 77 -1.21 19.79 -3.43
N SER A 78 -2.28 20.44 -3.91
CA SER A 78 -2.13 21.54 -4.86
C SER A 78 -1.43 22.74 -4.19
N PRO A 79 -0.40 23.31 -4.84
CA PRO A 79 -0.24 24.74 -4.92
C PRO A 79 -0.52 25.18 -6.37
N ASN A 80 -1.55 25.99 -6.50
CA ASN A 80 -1.87 26.81 -7.66
C ASN A 80 -0.60 27.44 -8.28
N LYS A 81 -0.35 27.21 -9.58
CA LYS A 81 0.20 28.23 -10.50
C LYS A 81 -0.01 27.87 -11.97
N THR A 82 -1.22 28.04 -12.48
CA THR A 82 -1.41 28.28 -13.93
C THR A 82 -2.67 29.10 -14.23
N ASP A 83 -2.89 30.16 -13.45
CA ASP A 83 -3.66 31.31 -13.90
C ASP A 83 -2.71 32.18 -14.76
N ASP A 84 -2.28 31.67 -15.91
CA ASP A 84 -1.47 32.46 -16.85
C ASP A 84 -2.38 33.05 -17.95
N PRO A 85 -2.77 34.34 -17.87
CA PRO A 85 -3.59 35.01 -18.88
C PRO A 85 -2.82 35.32 -20.18
N ALA A 86 -1.63 34.75 -20.38
CA ALA A 86 -0.79 34.99 -21.56
C ALA A 86 -1.08 34.07 -22.76
N ASN A 87 -1.88 33.01 -22.64
CA ASN A 87 -2.28 32.21 -23.81
C ASN A 87 -3.52 32.81 -24.52
N ARG A 88 -3.31 33.97 -25.16
CA ARG A 88 -4.34 34.69 -25.97
C ARG A 88 -4.21 34.45 -27.47
N ASN A 89 -3.58 33.35 -27.88
CA ASN A 89 -3.42 33.04 -29.30
C ASN A 89 -4.52 32.09 -29.76
N ILE A 90 -5.73 32.62 -29.87
CA ILE A 90 -6.81 32.04 -30.68
C ILE A 90 -7.47 33.18 -31.46
N LEU A 91 -6.97 33.44 -32.68
CA LEU A 91 -7.79 33.81 -33.83
C LEU A 91 -7.11 33.22 -35.08
N PRO A 92 -7.72 32.24 -35.77
CA PRO A 92 -7.30 31.87 -37.12
C PRO A 92 -7.72 32.95 -38.11
N ASP A 93 -6.78 33.31 -38.99
CA ASP A 93 -6.95 34.15 -40.17
C ASP A 93 -7.89 33.46 -41.18
N ASN A 94 -9.09 34.04 -41.38
CA ASN A 94 -9.90 33.94 -42.60
C ASN A 94 -11.08 34.94 -42.59
#